data_AF-A0A0R3SJS8-F1
#
_entry.id   AF-A0A0R3SJS8-F1
#
_cell.length_a   1.000
_cell.length_b   1.000
_cell.length_c   1.000
_cell.angle_alpha   90.00
_cell.angle_beta   90.00
_cell.angle_gamma   90.00
#
_symmetry.space_group_name_H-M   'P 1'
#
loop_
_entity.id
_entity.type
_entity.pdbx_description
1 polymer ?
#
loop_
_entity_poly.entity_id
_entity_poly.type
_entity_poly.pdbx_seq_one_letter_code
_entity_poly.pdbx_strand_id
1 'polypeptide(L)' 'LQKYYYSLKDKKCLPFIYGGKNGNKNRFDTFDDCMRTCHVGDGY' A
#
# COMPACT_ATOMS: atom_id res chain seq x y z
N LEU A 1 -12.15 -0.15 7.64
CA LEU A 1 -11.82 -1.26 6.69
C LEU A 1 -10.30 -1.42 6.65
N GLN A 2 -9.78 -2.62 6.87
CA GLN A 2 -8.33 -2.85 6.76
C GLN A 2 -7.89 -2.67 5.30
N LYS A 3 -6.84 -1.89 5.10
CA LYS A 3 -6.21 -1.62 3.81
C LYS A 3 -4.69 -1.64 3.98
N TYR A 4 -3.97 -1.65 2.87
CA TYR A 4 -2.52 -1.63 2.82
C TYR A 4 -2.02 -0.38 2.10
N TYR A 5 -0.92 0.19 2.56
CA TYR A 5 -0.21 1.26 1.87
C TYR A 5 1.28 0.91 1.82
N TYR A 6 1.97 1.35 0.77
CA TYR A 6 3.41 1.19 0.67
C TYR A 6 4.13 2.30 1.45
N SER A 7 4.98 1.90 2.39
CA SER A 7 5.89 2.79 3.12
C SER A 7 7.24 2.83 2.42
N LEU A 8 7.62 3.98 1.88
CA LEU A 8 8.96 4.20 1.30
C LEU A 8 10.06 4.12 2.36
N LYS A 9 9.75 4.49 3.61
CA LYS A 9 10.70 4.43 4.73
C LYS A 9 11.07 2.98 5.04
N ASP A 10 10.08 2.11 5.07
CA ASP A 10 10.26 0.70 5.43
C ASP A 10 10.44 -0.22 4.23
N LYS A 11 10.30 0.32 3.01
CA LYS A 11 10.30 -0.40 1.72
C LYS A 11 9.36 -1.62 1.71
N LYS A 12 8.20 -1.47 2.35
CA LYS A 12 7.20 -2.56 2.48
C LYS A 12 5.78 -2.03 2.57
N CYS A 13 4.84 -2.91 2.30
CA CYS A 13 3.43 -2.67 2.49
C CYS A 13 3.02 -2.85 3.95
N LEU A 14 2.36 -1.85 4.51
CA LEU A 14 1.91 -1.82 5.90
C LEU A 14 0.39 -1.75 5.97
N PRO A 15 -0.25 -2.46 6.91
CA PRO A 15 -1.68 -2.36 7.12
C PRO A 15 -2.04 -1.01 7.78
N PHE A 16 -3.21 -0.48 7.44
CA PHE A 16 -3.80 0.67 8.08
C PHE A 16 -5.33 0.57 8.10
N ILE A 17 -5.96 1.31 9.01
CA ILE A 17 -7.42 1.39 9.10
C ILE A 17 -7.88 2.55 8.21
N TYR A 18 -8.62 2.22 7.14
CA TYR A 18 -9.26 3.22 6.29
C TYR A 18 -10.64 3.59 6.84
N GLY A 19 -10.82 4.88 7.16
CA GLY A 19 -12.02 5.45 7.78
C GLY A 19 -13.17 5.79 6.81
N GLY A 20 -12.98 5.62 5.51
CA GLY A 20 -14.00 5.96 4.51
C GLY A 20 -13.58 7.14 3.63
N LYS A 21 -14.55 7.66 2.85
CA LYS A 21 -14.37 8.43 1.60
C LYS A 21 -13.21 9.44 1.63
N ASN A 22 -12.52 9.49 0.49
CA ASN A 22 -11.29 10.23 0.18
C ASN A 22 -10.00 9.47 0.53
N GLY A 23 -9.08 9.42 -0.42
CA GLY A 23 -7.73 8.89 -0.24
C GLY A 23 -6.98 8.85 -1.56
N ASN A 24 -5.68 8.59 -1.49
CA ASN A 24 -4.79 8.57 -2.66
C ASN A 24 -4.74 7.15 -3.28
N LYS A 25 -3.95 7.00 -4.35
CA LYS A 25 -3.72 5.71 -5.03
C LYS A 25 -2.85 4.74 -4.21
N ASN A 26 -2.21 5.20 -3.13
CA ASN A 26 -1.40 4.36 -2.25
C ASN A 26 -2.29 3.67 -1.20
N ARG A 27 -3.27 2.90 -1.69
CA ARG A 27 -4.23 2.16 -0.87
C ARG A 27 -4.68 0.92 -1.62
N PHE A 28 -4.45 -0.23 -1.00
CA PHE A 28 -4.69 -1.54 -1.58
C PHE A 28 -5.52 -2.41 -0.64
N ASP A 29 -6.21 -3.39 -1.21
CA ASP A 29 -7.10 -4.29 -0.48
C ASP A 29 -6.34 -5.48 0.11
N THR A 30 -5.24 -5.86 -0.56
CA THR A 30 -4.36 -6.96 -0.16
C THR A 30 -2.92 -6.49 -0.04
N PHE A 31 -2.14 -7.21 0.76
CA PHE A 31 -0.70 -7.01 0.85
C PHE A 31 -0.01 -7.29 -0.49
N ASP A 32 -0.42 -8.36 -1.19
CA ASP A 32 0.16 -8.77 -2.46
C ASP A 32 -0.05 -7.73 -3.56
N ASP A 33 -1.23 -7.12 -3.65
CA ASP A 33 -1.47 -6.03 -4.62
C ASP A 33 -0.60 -4.81 -4.34
N CYS A 34 -0.42 -4.47 -3.08
CA CYS A 34 0.45 -3.40 -2.67
C CYS A 34 1.91 -3.69 -3.05
N MET A 35 2.42 -4.89 -2.72
CA MET A 35 3.80 -5.27 -3.03
C MET A 35 4.02 -5.37 -4.53
N ARG A 36 3.13 -6.04 -5.28
CA ARG A 36 3.23 -6.15 -6.74
C ARG A 36 3.22 -4.78 -7.43
N THR A 37 2.43 -3.83 -6.92
CA THR A 37 2.33 -2.48 -7.50
C THR A 37 3.52 -1.60 -7.15
N CYS A 38 3.94 -1.59 -5.89
CA CYS A 38 4.90 -0.61 -5.38
C CYS A 38 6.32 -1.15 -5.23
N HIS A 39 6.52 -2.45 -5.01
CA HIS A 39 7.85 -3.05 -4.92
C HIS A 39 8.53 -3.18 -6.29
N VAL A 40 7.76 -3.46 -7.34
CA VAL A 40 8.27 -3.58 -8.72
C VAL A 40 8.67 -2.22 -9.31
N GLY A 41 8.20 -1.11 -8.73
CA GLY A 41 8.54 0.25 -9.16
C GLY A 41 9.82 0.84 -8.56
N ASP A 42 10.46 0.15 -7.61
CA ASP A 42 11.66 0.62 -6.88
C ASP A 42 12.99 0.11 -7.48
N GLY A 43 12.98 -0.33 -8.75
CA GLY A 43 14.19 -0.47 -9.58
C GLY A 43 15.12 -1.64 -9.27
N TYR A 44 14.74 -2.83 -9.75
CA TYR A 44 15.71 -3.74 -10.38
C TYR A 44 15.42 -3.79 -11.88
#